data_AF-A0A315ADZ5-F1
#
_entry.id   AF-A0A315ADZ5-F1
#
_cell.length_a   1.000
_cell.length_b   1.000
_cell.length_c   1.000
_cell.angle_alpha   90.00
_cell.angle_beta   90.00
_cell.angle_gamma   90.00
#
_symmetry.space_group_name_H-M   'P 1'
#
loop_
_entity.id
_entity.type
_entity.pdbx_description
1 polymer ?
#
loop_
_entity_poly.entity_id
_entity_poly.type
_entity_poly.pdbx_seq_one_letter_code
_entity_poly.pdbx_strand_id
1 'polypeptide(L)'
;MHVGMIVGIGPAATDYYYRQLISTMAQAGVDLQLTMAHADTSTLLRHQAENNQDAQVAIYMELANRLKQCGVEMIAVSSIAGHFCIEAFKKISPIPVIDLLETVKAEVHRQGLKKVGLLGTRVVMASQFYGVLDGVQVVPPTAMLQEVHDAYVSMASQGVATEQHRTIFLDAANTLIREEGCESILLAGTDLALVFNKNSDPGFPFLDCAEVHAAAIAKYAMITLTPFVISRVFRARRPIVFEVYTQPHHLAQWLSPEGFHNIHTDMDFRVGGRYHYGIQGPAGMEMWGKQEFLQIDPNERLVHLQSFSTREGGLGAHPMAPTWPKYMHVTTTFEDVPGEGTRVTITWVPHESDDIGHQTFDAARPGMEVGFGGTFVKLDAYLQKLQA
;
A
#
# COMPACT_ATOMS: atom_id res chain seq x y z
N MET A 1 2.15 4.81 4.74
CA MET A 1 1.69 3.56 5.42
C MET A 1 2.80 3.07 6.34
N HIS A 2 2.45 2.37 7.42
CA HIS A 2 3.42 1.67 8.28
C HIS A 2 3.83 0.35 7.63
N VAL A 3 5.08 0.24 7.23
CA VAL A 3 5.64 -0.98 6.63
C VAL A 3 6.31 -1.86 7.69
N GLY A 4 6.10 -3.16 7.59
CA GLY A 4 6.82 -4.19 8.33
C GLY A 4 7.77 -4.95 7.43
N MET A 5 8.95 -5.30 7.92
CA MET A 5 9.90 -6.14 7.18
C MET A 5 10.32 -7.36 7.99
N ILE A 6 10.21 -8.53 7.39
CA ILE A 6 10.90 -9.73 7.85
C ILE A 6 12.32 -9.68 7.29
N VAL A 7 13.28 -9.45 8.19
CA VAL A 7 14.69 -9.19 7.88
C VAL A 7 15.59 -10.27 8.47
N GLY A 8 16.91 -10.12 8.38
CA GLY A 8 17.84 -11.04 9.03
C GLY A 8 18.10 -12.35 8.27
N ILE A 9 17.53 -12.48 7.07
CA ILE A 9 17.77 -13.58 6.13
C ILE A 9 18.86 -13.10 5.16
N GLY A 10 20.07 -12.97 5.70
CA GLY A 10 21.14 -12.12 5.19
C GLY A 10 21.22 -10.80 5.96
N PRO A 11 22.18 -10.63 6.90
CA PRO A 11 22.34 -9.36 7.62
C PRO A 11 22.70 -8.19 6.70
N ALA A 12 23.53 -8.41 5.69
CA ALA A 12 23.88 -7.40 4.70
C ALA A 12 22.66 -6.96 3.84
N ALA A 13 21.76 -7.89 3.53
CA ALA A 13 20.48 -7.57 2.89
C ALA A 13 19.69 -6.55 3.74
N THR A 14 19.66 -6.74 5.04
CA THR A 14 18.92 -5.87 5.97
C THR A 14 19.45 -4.43 5.92
N ASP A 15 20.78 -4.25 5.98
CA ASP A 15 21.41 -2.94 5.84
C ASP A 15 21.12 -2.31 4.47
N TYR A 16 21.25 -3.09 3.38
CA TYR A 16 20.97 -2.62 2.02
C TYR A 16 19.55 -2.06 1.87
N TYR A 17 18.53 -2.85 2.23
CA TYR A 17 17.14 -2.42 2.15
C TYR A 17 16.89 -1.19 3.02
N TYR A 18 17.40 -1.19 4.26
CA TYR A 18 17.20 -0.06 5.17
C TYR A 18 17.79 1.24 4.60
N ARG A 19 19.03 1.21 4.08
CA ARG A 19 19.68 2.38 3.46
C ARG A 19 18.92 2.89 2.24
N GLN A 20 18.45 1.99 1.37
CA GLN A 20 17.67 2.36 0.20
C GLN A 20 16.36 3.04 0.61
N LEU A 21 15.65 2.48 1.59
CA LEU A 21 14.39 3.04 2.08
C LEU A 21 14.59 4.42 2.70
N ILE A 22 15.51 4.59 3.64
CA ILE A 22 15.71 5.90 4.29
C ILE A 22 16.15 6.97 3.27
N SER A 23 17.02 6.62 2.32
CA SER A 23 17.47 7.55 1.28
C SER A 23 16.31 7.97 0.38
N THR A 24 15.52 7.01 -0.08
CA THR A 24 14.39 7.25 -0.98
C THR A 24 13.29 8.08 -0.28
N MET A 25 12.98 7.77 0.98
CA MET A 25 12.01 8.51 1.78
C MET A 25 12.47 9.93 2.08
N ALA A 26 13.75 10.12 2.44
CA ALA A 26 14.34 11.44 2.67
C ALA A 26 14.32 12.32 1.41
N GLN A 27 14.63 11.75 0.23
CA GLN A 27 14.55 12.46 -1.05
C GLN A 27 13.11 12.89 -1.40
N ALA A 28 12.12 12.10 -0.99
CA ALA A 28 10.70 12.43 -1.16
C ALA A 28 10.16 13.39 -0.08
N GLY A 29 10.90 13.65 0.99
CA GLY A 29 10.43 14.46 2.12
C GLY A 29 9.30 13.79 2.92
N VAL A 30 9.26 12.45 2.96
CA VAL A 30 8.25 11.67 3.68
C VAL A 30 8.91 10.89 4.81
N ASP A 31 8.29 10.88 5.99
CA ASP A 31 8.79 10.10 7.12
C ASP A 31 8.59 8.59 6.91
N LEU A 32 9.62 7.81 7.20
CA LEU A 32 9.57 6.34 7.13
C LEU A 32 9.00 5.75 8.43
N GLN A 33 7.79 5.21 8.35
CA GLN A 33 7.21 4.37 9.41
C GLN A 33 7.57 2.90 9.14
N LEU A 34 8.54 2.35 9.88
CA LEU A 34 9.10 1.01 9.64
C LEU A 34 9.24 0.20 10.95
N THR A 35 8.75 -1.04 10.93
CA THR A 35 9.07 -2.05 11.97
C THR A 35 9.78 -3.24 11.33
N MET A 36 10.88 -3.69 11.91
CA MET A 36 11.63 -4.85 11.41
C MET A 36 11.56 -6.01 12.40
N ALA A 37 11.27 -7.21 11.89
CA ALA A 37 11.28 -8.46 12.64
C ALA A 37 12.37 -9.39 12.09
N HIS A 38 13.33 -9.74 12.92
CA HIS A 38 14.51 -10.51 12.50
C HIS A 38 14.20 -12.01 12.50
N ALA A 39 14.37 -12.65 11.35
CA ALA A 39 14.34 -14.11 11.20
C ALA A 39 15.76 -14.69 11.29
N ASP A 40 15.86 -16.02 11.34
CA ASP A 40 17.14 -16.73 11.39
C ASP A 40 17.52 -17.29 10.01
N THR A 41 18.65 -16.82 9.47
CA THR A 41 19.14 -17.24 8.14
C THR A 41 19.38 -18.75 8.09
N SER A 42 20.03 -19.33 9.11
CA SER A 42 20.39 -20.74 9.13
C SER A 42 19.16 -21.65 9.11
N THR A 43 18.13 -21.31 9.88
CA THR A 43 16.85 -22.01 9.91
C THR A 43 16.15 -21.94 8.56
N LEU A 44 16.10 -20.76 7.94
CA LEU A 44 15.49 -20.62 6.62
C LEU A 44 16.21 -21.44 5.56
N LEU A 45 17.55 -21.38 5.53
CA LEU A 45 18.34 -22.16 4.57
C LEU A 45 18.14 -23.67 4.75
N ARG A 46 18.02 -24.15 5.99
CA ARG A 46 17.68 -25.55 6.29
C ARG A 46 16.31 -25.92 5.75
N HIS A 47 15.27 -25.14 6.08
CA HIS A 47 13.92 -25.39 5.58
C HIS A 47 13.83 -25.30 4.04
N GLN A 48 14.58 -24.38 3.43
CA GLN A 48 14.65 -24.28 1.98
C GLN A 48 15.31 -25.51 1.36
N ALA A 49 16.42 -25.99 1.92
CA ALA A 49 17.10 -27.20 1.44
C ALA A 49 16.24 -28.46 1.56
N GLU A 50 15.40 -28.52 2.60
CA GLU A 50 14.44 -29.60 2.85
C GLU A 50 13.10 -29.41 2.08
N ASN A 51 12.93 -28.28 1.37
CA ASN A 51 11.65 -27.81 0.81
C ASN A 51 10.49 -27.83 1.82
N ASN A 52 10.79 -27.57 3.09
CA ASN A 52 9.84 -27.57 4.20
C ASN A 52 9.12 -26.21 4.29
N GLN A 53 8.24 -25.96 3.33
CA GLN A 53 7.50 -24.69 3.23
C GLN A 53 6.62 -24.45 4.46
N ASP A 54 5.94 -25.48 4.97
CA ASP A 54 5.03 -25.36 6.11
C ASP A 54 5.75 -24.85 7.37
N ALA A 55 6.93 -25.40 7.68
CA ALA A 55 7.72 -24.95 8.82
C ALA A 55 8.21 -23.50 8.65
N GLN A 56 8.57 -23.10 7.43
CA GLN A 56 9.00 -21.73 7.17
C GLN A 56 7.85 -20.73 7.22
N VAL A 57 6.68 -21.10 6.69
CA VAL A 57 5.47 -20.30 6.74
C VAL A 57 5.02 -20.10 8.19
N ALA A 58 5.15 -21.11 9.05
CA ALA A 58 4.85 -20.96 10.48
C ALA A 58 5.72 -19.87 11.14
N ILE A 59 7.02 -19.82 10.81
CA ILE A 59 7.93 -18.76 11.28
C ILE A 59 7.48 -17.39 10.75
N TYR A 60 7.20 -17.28 9.45
CA TYR A 60 6.73 -16.01 8.87
C TYR A 60 5.40 -15.55 9.49
N MET A 61 4.49 -16.46 9.81
CA MET A 61 3.23 -16.14 10.48
C MET A 61 3.46 -15.62 11.90
N GLU A 62 4.37 -16.19 12.67
CA GLU A 62 4.73 -15.67 13.99
C GLU A 62 5.24 -14.22 13.88
N LEU A 63 6.18 -13.97 12.97
CA LEU A 63 6.75 -12.65 12.75
C LEU A 63 5.72 -11.65 12.22
N ALA A 64 4.87 -12.07 11.27
CA ALA A 64 3.80 -11.23 10.72
C ALA A 64 2.76 -10.85 11.79
N ASN A 65 2.41 -11.77 12.69
CA ASN A 65 1.51 -11.46 13.81
C ASN A 65 2.13 -10.46 14.78
N ARG A 66 3.42 -10.59 15.09
CA ARG A 66 4.15 -9.59 15.89
C ARG A 66 4.16 -8.22 15.22
N LEU A 67 4.44 -8.17 13.91
CA LEU A 67 4.41 -6.94 13.13
C LEU A 67 3.02 -6.30 13.10
N LYS A 68 1.96 -7.11 12.99
CA LYS A 68 0.56 -6.63 13.05
C LYS A 68 0.24 -5.95 14.38
N GLN A 69 0.72 -6.51 15.49
CA GLN A 69 0.55 -5.90 16.81
C GLN A 69 1.28 -4.55 16.95
N CYS A 70 2.30 -4.29 16.12
CA CYS A 70 2.97 -3.00 16.03
C CYS A 70 2.26 -1.98 15.13
N GLY A 71 1.09 -2.32 14.54
CA GLY A 71 0.35 -1.42 13.66
C GLY A 71 0.75 -1.47 12.18
N VAL A 72 1.56 -2.46 11.78
CA VAL A 72 1.99 -2.63 10.38
C VAL A 72 0.80 -2.88 9.45
N GLU A 73 0.78 -2.15 8.33
CA GLU A 73 -0.26 -2.19 7.29
C GLU A 73 0.14 -3.00 6.06
N MET A 74 1.44 -3.08 5.75
CA MET A 74 2.01 -3.86 4.64
C MET A 74 3.28 -4.57 5.10
N ILE A 75 3.50 -5.82 4.69
CA ILE A 75 4.70 -6.59 5.07
C ILE A 75 5.55 -6.97 3.87
N ALA A 76 6.88 -6.94 4.00
CA ALA A 76 7.80 -7.42 2.98
C ALA A 76 8.80 -8.43 3.58
N VAL A 77 9.28 -9.38 2.77
CA VAL A 77 10.37 -10.29 3.14
C VAL A 77 11.63 -9.84 2.41
N SER A 78 12.70 -9.46 3.10
CA SER A 78 13.91 -8.91 2.48
C SER A 78 14.89 -10.01 2.02
N SER A 79 14.40 -11.06 1.37
CA SER A 79 15.24 -12.18 0.90
C SER A 79 14.63 -12.94 -0.26
N ILE A 80 15.33 -12.99 -1.39
CA ILE A 80 14.92 -13.72 -2.59
C ILE A 80 14.82 -15.22 -2.28
N ALA A 81 15.83 -15.79 -1.62
CA ALA A 81 15.80 -17.18 -1.17
C ALA A 81 14.57 -17.45 -0.27
N GLY A 82 14.22 -16.49 0.58
CA GLY A 82 13.06 -16.58 1.46
C GLY A 82 11.70 -16.59 0.76
N HIS A 83 11.63 -16.34 -0.55
CA HIS A 83 10.38 -16.36 -1.31
C HIS A 83 9.96 -17.76 -1.79
N PHE A 84 10.75 -18.82 -1.51
CA PHE A 84 10.37 -20.18 -1.91
C PHE A 84 9.01 -20.66 -1.37
N CYS A 85 8.53 -20.05 -0.27
CA CYS A 85 7.22 -20.31 0.34
C CYS A 85 6.28 -19.09 0.31
N ILE A 86 6.56 -18.08 -0.53
CA ILE A 86 5.83 -16.80 -0.51
C ILE A 86 4.34 -16.97 -0.81
N GLU A 87 3.98 -17.83 -1.76
CA GLU A 87 2.59 -18.08 -2.15
C GLU A 87 1.78 -18.72 -1.03
N ALA A 88 2.39 -19.63 -0.27
CA ALA A 88 1.75 -20.24 0.90
C ALA A 88 1.58 -19.20 2.02
N PHE A 89 2.60 -18.36 2.25
CA PHE A 89 2.54 -17.30 3.26
C PHE A 89 1.49 -16.22 2.91
N LYS A 90 1.47 -15.72 1.67
CA LYS A 90 0.53 -14.69 1.19
C LYS A 90 -0.93 -15.06 1.44
N LYS A 91 -1.29 -16.33 1.24
CA LYS A 91 -2.66 -16.83 1.40
C LYS A 91 -3.20 -16.71 2.82
N ILE A 92 -2.32 -16.76 3.83
CA ILE A 92 -2.72 -16.81 5.23
C ILE A 92 -2.16 -15.64 6.06
N SER A 93 -1.31 -14.80 5.47
CA SER A 93 -0.72 -13.65 6.15
C SER A 93 -1.80 -12.72 6.69
N PRO A 94 -1.69 -12.25 7.95
CA PRO A 94 -2.68 -11.36 8.55
C PRO A 94 -2.54 -9.90 8.08
N ILE A 95 -1.53 -9.61 7.25
CA ILE A 95 -1.18 -8.32 6.64
C ILE A 95 -0.88 -8.58 5.14
N PRO A 96 -1.33 -7.73 4.20
CA PRO A 96 -0.96 -7.85 2.80
C PRO A 96 0.56 -7.82 2.57
N VAL A 97 1.05 -8.69 1.68
CA VAL A 97 2.49 -8.88 1.44
C VAL A 97 2.91 -8.16 0.16
N ILE A 98 3.98 -7.35 0.25
CA ILE A 98 4.71 -6.81 -0.89
C ILE A 98 5.63 -7.93 -1.38
N ASP A 99 5.29 -8.51 -2.52
CA ASP A 99 5.96 -9.70 -3.06
C ASP A 99 7.10 -9.31 -4.01
N LEU A 100 8.33 -9.69 -3.66
CA LEU A 100 9.51 -9.46 -4.48
C LEU A 100 9.34 -10.04 -5.88
N LEU A 101 8.80 -11.27 -5.99
CA LEU A 101 8.71 -11.98 -7.25
C LEU A 101 7.78 -11.26 -8.23
N GLU A 102 6.64 -10.78 -7.75
CA GLU A 102 5.70 -9.98 -8.55
C GLU A 102 6.29 -8.62 -8.94
N THR A 103 7.00 -7.95 -8.03
CA THR A 103 7.62 -6.64 -8.34
C THR A 103 8.71 -6.77 -9.41
N VAL A 104 9.54 -7.81 -9.35
CA VAL A 104 10.58 -8.07 -10.35
C VAL A 104 9.95 -8.50 -11.68
N LYS A 105 8.92 -9.36 -11.66
CA LYS A 105 8.17 -9.73 -12.87
C LYS A 105 7.60 -8.52 -13.59
N ALA A 106 6.94 -7.63 -12.87
CA ALA A 106 6.39 -6.40 -13.42
C ALA A 106 7.47 -5.53 -14.07
N GLU A 107 8.63 -5.40 -13.43
CA GLU A 107 9.75 -4.61 -13.95
C GLU A 107 10.39 -5.23 -15.19
N VAL A 108 10.60 -6.56 -15.20
CA VAL A 108 11.10 -7.30 -16.38
C VAL A 108 10.17 -7.12 -17.57
N HIS A 109 8.85 -7.23 -17.36
CA HIS A 109 7.86 -6.99 -18.40
C HIS A 109 7.79 -5.52 -18.84
N ARG A 110 7.93 -4.57 -17.91
CA ARG A 110 7.99 -3.13 -18.22
C ARG A 110 9.17 -2.78 -19.12
N GLN A 111 10.32 -3.43 -18.93
CA GLN A 111 11.49 -3.28 -19.79
C GLN A 111 11.39 -4.06 -21.11
N GLY A 112 10.34 -4.89 -21.28
CA GLY A 112 10.12 -5.66 -22.50
C GLY A 112 11.07 -6.86 -22.68
N LEU A 113 11.80 -7.26 -21.62
CA LEU A 113 12.80 -8.32 -21.67
C LEU A 113 12.13 -9.68 -21.95
N LYS A 114 12.79 -10.50 -22.76
CA LYS A 114 12.35 -11.84 -23.19
C LYS A 114 13.33 -12.93 -22.83
N LYS A 115 14.62 -12.61 -22.64
CA LYS A 115 15.64 -13.55 -22.21
C LYS A 115 16.61 -12.88 -21.24
N VAL A 116 16.72 -13.41 -20.04
CA VAL A 116 17.54 -12.82 -18.96
C VAL A 116 18.47 -13.85 -18.34
N GLY A 117 19.69 -13.40 -18.03
CA GLY A 117 20.65 -14.17 -17.26
C GLY A 117 20.33 -14.09 -15.78
N LEU A 118 20.59 -15.13 -14.99
CA LEU A 118 20.28 -15.16 -13.56
C LEU A 118 21.53 -15.46 -12.74
N LEU A 119 21.95 -14.51 -11.91
CA LEU A 119 23.04 -14.70 -10.94
C LEU A 119 22.50 -14.69 -9.52
N GLY A 120 22.96 -15.61 -8.68
CA GLY A 120 22.56 -15.70 -7.29
C GLY A 120 23.11 -16.96 -6.63
N THR A 121 22.47 -17.41 -5.56
CA THR A 121 22.81 -18.71 -4.97
C THR A 121 22.38 -19.85 -5.90
N ARG A 122 23.00 -21.02 -5.74
CA ARG A 122 22.64 -22.23 -6.50
C ARG A 122 21.15 -22.53 -6.47
N VAL A 123 20.49 -22.36 -5.31
CA VAL A 123 19.06 -22.65 -5.16
C VAL A 123 18.22 -21.73 -6.04
N VAL A 124 18.51 -20.43 -6.01
CA VAL A 124 17.80 -19.43 -6.82
C VAL A 124 18.05 -19.69 -8.31
N MET A 125 19.30 -19.94 -8.70
CA MET A 125 19.67 -20.24 -10.08
C MET A 125 18.99 -21.52 -10.60
N ALA A 126 18.98 -22.60 -9.80
CA ALA A 126 18.33 -23.87 -10.15
C ALA A 126 16.80 -23.75 -10.22
N SER A 127 16.20 -22.89 -9.40
CA SER A 127 14.75 -22.60 -9.45
C SER A 127 14.34 -21.75 -10.66
N GLN A 128 15.30 -21.20 -11.42
CA GLN A 128 15.04 -20.22 -12.47
C GLN A 128 14.17 -19.06 -11.95
N PHE A 129 14.56 -18.50 -10.81
CA PHE A 129 13.80 -17.45 -10.12
C PHE A 129 12.37 -17.89 -9.76
N TYR A 130 12.23 -19.13 -9.28
CA TYR A 130 10.95 -19.78 -8.93
C TYR A 130 9.93 -19.89 -10.09
N GLY A 131 10.38 -19.74 -11.34
CA GLY A 131 9.52 -19.91 -12.53
C GLY A 131 8.42 -18.86 -12.69
N VAL A 132 8.47 -17.75 -11.95
CA VAL A 132 7.41 -16.71 -11.94
C VAL A 132 7.42 -15.79 -13.17
N LEU A 133 8.49 -15.79 -13.94
CA LEU A 133 8.70 -14.91 -15.09
C LEU A 133 8.09 -15.49 -16.38
N ASP A 134 6.75 -15.57 -16.42
CA ASP A 134 6.01 -16.07 -17.59
C ASP A 134 6.39 -15.31 -18.87
N GLY A 135 6.64 -16.07 -19.95
CA GLY A 135 7.00 -15.51 -21.25
C GLY A 135 8.42 -14.93 -21.33
N VAL A 136 9.26 -15.16 -20.31
CA VAL A 136 10.66 -14.75 -20.25
C VAL A 136 11.53 -15.99 -20.04
N GLN A 137 12.53 -16.19 -20.88
CA GLN A 137 13.51 -17.26 -20.72
C GLN A 137 14.56 -16.84 -19.67
N VAL A 138 14.66 -17.59 -18.58
CA VAL A 138 15.63 -17.34 -17.50
C VAL A 138 16.79 -18.34 -17.62
N VAL A 139 18.01 -17.82 -17.77
CA VAL A 139 19.20 -18.64 -18.04
C VAL A 139 20.23 -18.48 -16.91
N PRO A 140 20.47 -19.52 -16.09
CA PRO A 140 21.58 -19.52 -15.14
C PRO A 140 22.91 -19.85 -15.84
N PRO A 141 24.08 -19.49 -15.26
CA PRO A 141 25.39 -19.81 -15.81
C PRO A 141 25.73 -21.29 -15.57
N THR A 142 25.09 -22.20 -16.32
CA THR A 142 25.10 -23.65 -16.05
C THR A 142 26.51 -24.23 -15.92
N ALA A 143 27.45 -23.80 -16.78
CA ALA A 143 28.84 -24.27 -16.75
C ALA A 143 29.64 -23.75 -15.53
N MET A 144 29.23 -22.62 -14.93
CA MET A 144 29.89 -21.96 -13.80
C MET A 144 29.03 -21.98 -12.53
N LEU A 145 27.99 -22.82 -12.48
CA LEU A 145 26.94 -22.74 -11.46
C LEU A 145 27.48 -22.94 -10.04
N GLN A 146 28.41 -23.88 -9.85
CA GLN A 146 29.04 -24.11 -8.55
C GLN A 146 30.02 -22.98 -8.18
N GLU A 147 30.81 -22.50 -9.14
CA GLU A 147 31.79 -21.42 -8.93
C GLU A 147 31.10 -20.10 -8.55
N VAL A 148 30.04 -19.72 -9.26
CA VAL A 148 29.21 -18.55 -8.95
C VAL A 148 28.56 -18.68 -7.58
N HIS A 149 28.09 -19.88 -7.21
CA HIS A 149 27.52 -20.12 -5.89
C HIS A 149 28.55 -19.97 -4.77
N ASP A 150 29.72 -20.58 -4.92
CA ASP A 150 30.78 -20.53 -3.91
C ASP A 150 31.33 -19.11 -3.75
N ALA A 151 31.50 -18.38 -4.86
CA ALA A 151 31.84 -16.96 -4.85
C ALA A 151 30.78 -16.13 -4.12
N TYR A 152 29.50 -16.38 -4.36
CA TYR A 152 28.40 -15.70 -3.67
C TYR A 152 28.45 -15.94 -2.16
N VAL A 153 28.53 -17.21 -1.74
CA VAL A 153 28.51 -17.57 -0.31
C VAL A 153 29.71 -17.00 0.42
N SER A 154 30.90 -17.08 -0.18
CA SER A 154 32.14 -16.49 0.34
C SER A 154 32.01 -14.98 0.51
N MET A 155 31.58 -14.27 -0.55
CA MET A 155 31.39 -12.82 -0.54
C MET A 155 30.36 -12.37 0.50
N ALA A 156 29.18 -13.01 0.54
CA ALA A 156 28.10 -12.68 1.47
C ALA A 156 28.53 -12.89 2.93
N SER A 157 29.28 -13.96 3.21
CA SER A 157 29.78 -14.25 4.57
C SER A 157 30.83 -13.24 5.05
N GLN A 158 31.63 -12.69 4.13
CA GLN A 158 32.66 -11.70 4.44
C GLN A 158 32.13 -10.25 4.43
N GLY A 159 31.00 -10.01 3.75
CA GLY A 159 30.44 -8.67 3.54
C GLY A 159 31.28 -7.80 2.59
N VAL A 160 32.21 -8.39 1.84
CA VAL A 160 33.11 -7.69 0.91
C VAL A 160 33.36 -8.52 -0.36
N ALA A 161 33.40 -7.84 -1.51
CA ALA A 161 33.78 -8.42 -2.79
C ALA A 161 35.27 -8.25 -3.06
N THR A 162 36.00 -9.35 -3.26
CA THR A 162 37.40 -9.35 -3.72
C THR A 162 37.44 -9.23 -5.23
N GLU A 163 38.60 -8.92 -5.81
CA GLU A 163 38.79 -8.93 -7.27
C GLU A 163 38.47 -10.31 -7.88
N GLN A 164 38.81 -11.40 -7.18
CA GLN A 164 38.45 -12.75 -7.62
C GLN A 164 36.93 -12.95 -7.67
N HIS A 165 36.18 -12.49 -6.65
CA HIS A 165 34.72 -12.53 -6.68
C HIS A 165 34.20 -11.74 -7.89
N ARG A 166 34.73 -10.53 -8.13
CA ARG A 166 34.34 -9.67 -9.26
C ARG A 166 34.56 -10.37 -10.60
N THR A 167 35.74 -10.94 -10.83
CA THR A 167 36.07 -11.67 -12.06
C THR A 167 35.07 -12.80 -12.31
N ILE A 168 34.79 -13.65 -11.31
CA ILE A 168 33.86 -14.77 -11.46
C ILE A 168 32.46 -14.30 -11.90
N PHE A 169 31.92 -13.28 -11.24
CA PHE A 169 30.58 -12.77 -11.58
C PHE A 169 30.53 -12.07 -12.93
N LEU A 170 31.57 -11.29 -13.27
CA LEU A 170 31.65 -10.60 -14.56
C LEU A 170 31.84 -11.59 -15.72
N ASP A 171 32.63 -12.64 -15.54
CA ASP A 171 32.82 -13.69 -16.54
C ASP A 171 31.51 -14.45 -16.77
N ALA A 172 30.84 -14.89 -15.68
CA ALA A 172 29.55 -15.56 -15.77
C ALA A 172 28.49 -14.69 -16.45
N ALA A 173 28.41 -13.39 -16.12
CA ALA A 173 27.52 -12.45 -16.77
C ALA A 173 27.85 -12.28 -18.26
N ASN A 174 29.12 -12.12 -18.61
CA ASN A 174 29.54 -11.97 -20.01
C ASN A 174 29.22 -13.22 -20.84
N THR A 175 29.40 -14.42 -20.29
CA THR A 175 28.98 -15.68 -20.94
C THR A 175 27.48 -15.67 -21.19
N LEU A 176 26.67 -15.30 -20.19
CA LEU A 176 25.22 -15.22 -20.35
C LEU A 176 24.77 -14.20 -21.42
N ILE A 177 25.43 -13.05 -21.49
CA ILE A 177 25.12 -12.03 -22.52
C ILE A 177 25.59 -12.48 -23.90
N ARG A 178 26.86 -12.89 -24.03
CA ARG A 178 27.52 -13.07 -25.35
C ARG A 178 27.23 -14.42 -25.98
N GLU A 179 27.22 -15.48 -25.19
CA GLU A 179 27.10 -16.85 -25.68
C GLU A 179 25.64 -17.33 -25.61
N GLU A 180 24.95 -17.00 -24.52
CA GLU A 180 23.54 -17.37 -24.35
C GLU A 180 22.56 -16.31 -24.88
N GLY A 181 23.02 -15.12 -25.25
CA GLY A 181 22.18 -14.07 -25.84
C GLY A 181 21.16 -13.49 -24.86
N CYS A 182 21.47 -13.43 -23.58
CA CYS A 182 20.64 -12.74 -22.59
C CYS A 182 20.67 -11.22 -22.82
N GLU A 183 19.52 -10.57 -22.66
CA GLU A 183 19.37 -9.11 -22.87
C GLU A 183 19.77 -8.30 -21.62
N SER A 184 19.70 -8.92 -20.45
CA SER A 184 20.04 -8.33 -19.16
C SER A 184 20.35 -9.42 -18.14
N ILE A 185 21.11 -9.06 -17.10
CA ILE A 185 21.40 -9.94 -15.96
C ILE A 185 20.52 -9.57 -14.76
N LEU A 186 19.68 -10.51 -14.31
CA LEU A 186 18.99 -10.44 -13.04
C LEU A 186 19.96 -10.77 -11.90
N LEU A 187 20.21 -9.78 -11.04
CA LEU A 187 20.96 -9.97 -9.80
C LEU A 187 20.01 -10.44 -8.72
N ALA A 188 19.98 -11.76 -8.50
CA ALA A 188 19.06 -12.42 -7.59
C ALA A 188 19.71 -12.76 -6.24
N GLY A 189 20.42 -11.76 -5.69
CA GLY A 189 20.94 -11.78 -4.33
C GLY A 189 21.47 -10.40 -3.94
N THR A 190 21.12 -9.92 -2.76
CA THR A 190 21.42 -8.56 -2.28
C THR A 190 22.90 -8.26 -2.21
N ASP A 191 23.73 -9.28 -1.94
CA ASP A 191 25.17 -9.13 -1.80
C ASP A 191 25.85 -8.84 -3.15
N LEU A 192 25.18 -9.09 -4.28
CA LEU A 192 25.71 -8.79 -5.61
C LEU A 192 25.89 -7.28 -5.83
N ALA A 193 25.24 -6.41 -5.05
CA ALA A 193 25.47 -4.97 -5.07
C ALA A 193 26.92 -4.60 -4.68
N LEU A 194 27.63 -5.47 -3.95
CA LEU A 194 29.06 -5.29 -3.65
C LEU A 194 29.92 -5.37 -4.93
N VAL A 195 29.45 -6.10 -5.93
CA VAL A 195 30.12 -6.29 -7.23
C VAL A 195 29.57 -5.30 -8.25
N PHE A 196 28.25 -5.30 -8.41
CA PHE A 196 27.51 -4.51 -9.38
C PHE A 196 26.90 -3.29 -8.69
N ASN A 197 27.60 -2.16 -8.74
CA ASN A 197 27.03 -0.88 -8.28
C ASN A 197 26.87 0.07 -9.47
N LYS A 198 25.95 1.03 -9.36
CA LYS A 198 25.64 1.97 -10.44
C LYS A 198 26.81 2.90 -10.84
N ASN A 199 27.85 2.99 -10.01
CA ASN A 199 29.05 3.78 -10.31
C ASN A 199 30.10 2.98 -11.08
N SER A 200 29.95 1.66 -11.16
CA SER A 200 30.73 0.76 -12.00
C SER A 200 29.88 0.34 -13.18
N ASP A 201 30.20 0.77 -14.39
CA ASP A 201 29.59 0.24 -15.60
C ASP A 201 30.21 -1.14 -15.91
N PRO A 202 29.48 -2.26 -15.74
CA PRO A 202 30.01 -3.59 -16.03
C PRO A 202 30.07 -3.87 -17.54
N GLY A 203 29.59 -2.96 -18.39
CA GLY A 203 29.57 -3.10 -19.84
C GLY A 203 28.39 -3.91 -20.38
N PHE A 204 27.38 -4.16 -19.55
CA PHE A 204 26.13 -4.84 -19.94
C PHE A 204 24.95 -4.42 -19.06
N PRO A 205 23.70 -4.54 -19.55
CA PRO A 205 22.52 -4.27 -18.75
C PRO A 205 22.33 -5.28 -17.61
N PHE A 206 21.89 -4.80 -16.45
CA PHE A 206 21.49 -5.65 -15.34
C PHE A 206 20.30 -5.05 -14.58
N LEU A 207 19.58 -5.90 -13.85
CA LEU A 207 18.48 -5.54 -12.97
C LEU A 207 18.77 -6.07 -11.57
N ASP A 208 18.89 -5.16 -10.59
CA ASP A 208 18.99 -5.54 -9.19
C ASP A 208 17.59 -5.84 -8.63
N CYS A 209 17.31 -7.12 -8.36
CA CYS A 209 16.02 -7.56 -7.84
C CYS A 209 15.72 -6.96 -6.46
N ALA A 210 16.75 -6.74 -5.63
CA ALA A 210 16.59 -6.16 -4.32
C ALA A 210 16.28 -4.66 -4.42
N GLU A 211 16.90 -3.96 -5.36
CA GLU A 211 16.61 -2.54 -5.62
C GLU A 211 15.17 -2.35 -6.09
N VAL A 212 14.71 -3.16 -7.06
CA VAL A 212 13.32 -3.13 -7.56
C VAL A 212 12.33 -3.34 -6.41
N HIS A 213 12.60 -4.32 -5.55
CA HIS A 213 11.75 -4.59 -4.41
C HIS A 213 11.81 -3.46 -3.36
N ALA A 214 12.98 -2.91 -3.07
CA ALA A 214 13.12 -1.77 -2.15
C ALA A 214 12.36 -0.52 -2.65
N ALA A 215 12.41 -0.26 -3.96
CA ALA A 215 11.64 0.82 -4.59
C ALA A 215 10.13 0.58 -4.47
N ALA A 216 9.66 -0.66 -4.65
CA ALA A 216 8.26 -1.01 -4.43
C ALA A 216 7.84 -0.80 -2.96
N ILE A 217 8.68 -1.26 -2.00
CA ILE A 217 8.44 -1.04 -0.58
C ILE A 217 8.37 0.47 -0.26
N ALA A 218 9.30 1.26 -0.78
CA ALA A 218 9.29 2.72 -0.61
C ALA A 218 8.01 3.34 -1.18
N LYS A 219 7.57 2.91 -2.37
CA LYS A 219 6.30 3.36 -2.95
C LYS A 219 5.13 3.13 -1.99
N TYR A 220 5.01 1.93 -1.41
CA TYR A 220 3.96 1.64 -0.42
C TYR A 220 4.13 2.45 0.87
N ALA A 221 5.36 2.61 1.36
CA ALA A 221 5.65 3.44 2.53
C ALA A 221 5.21 4.90 2.32
N MET A 222 5.43 5.43 1.11
CA MET A 222 5.02 6.78 0.70
C MET A 222 3.52 6.95 0.46
N ILE A 223 2.74 5.87 0.35
CA ILE A 223 1.27 5.98 0.31
C ILE A 223 0.85 6.62 1.61
N THR A 224 0.67 7.92 1.55
CA THR A 224 0.14 8.74 2.62
C THR A 224 -1.32 8.82 2.30
N LEU A 225 -2.15 8.07 3.04
CA LEU A 225 -3.58 8.34 3.09
C LEU A 225 -3.73 9.71 3.74
N THR A 226 -3.50 10.76 2.95
CA THR A 226 -3.72 12.13 3.39
C THR A 226 -5.22 12.23 3.57
N PRO A 227 -5.76 12.52 4.76
CA PRO A 227 -7.19 12.67 4.87
C PRO A 227 -7.65 13.88 4.06
N PHE A 228 -8.84 13.83 3.47
CA PHE A 228 -9.52 15.06 3.07
C PHE A 228 -10.15 15.66 4.32
N VAL A 229 -9.82 16.91 4.64
CA VAL A 229 -10.32 17.60 5.84
C VAL A 229 -10.98 18.89 5.41
N ILE A 230 -12.22 19.10 5.84
CA ILE A 230 -12.92 20.38 5.70
C ILE A 230 -13.54 20.79 7.03
N SER A 231 -13.46 22.07 7.36
CA SER A 231 -14.02 22.61 8.60
C SER A 231 -14.73 23.93 8.39
N ARG A 232 -15.79 24.18 9.17
CA ARG A 232 -16.48 25.48 9.23
C ARG A 232 -17.02 25.73 10.63
N VAL A 233 -17.06 27.00 11.04
CA VAL A 233 -17.71 27.43 12.27
C VAL A 233 -19.14 27.87 11.96
N PHE A 234 -20.11 27.27 12.65
CA PHE A 234 -21.53 27.60 12.54
C PHE A 234 -21.97 28.38 13.77
N ARG A 235 -22.71 29.47 13.57
CA ARG A 235 -23.24 30.32 14.66
C ARG A 235 -24.47 29.68 15.32
N ALA A 236 -24.25 28.57 16.01
CA ALA A 236 -25.23 27.83 16.80
C ALA A 236 -24.51 27.07 17.92
N ARG A 237 -25.26 26.72 18.98
CA ARG A 237 -24.73 25.93 20.10
C ARG A 237 -24.45 24.49 19.67
N ARG A 238 -23.39 23.88 20.20
CA ARG A 238 -22.94 22.53 19.83
C ARG A 238 -24.02 21.45 19.89
N PRO A 239 -24.93 21.41 20.89
CA PRO A 239 -26.03 20.47 20.88
C PRO A 239 -27.02 20.63 19.74
N ILE A 240 -27.28 21.87 19.30
CA ILE A 240 -28.16 22.15 18.15
C ILE A 240 -27.49 21.67 16.86
N VAL A 241 -26.19 21.95 16.70
CA VAL A 241 -25.43 21.49 15.53
C VAL A 241 -25.36 19.97 15.47
N PHE A 242 -25.15 19.31 16.61
CA PHE A 242 -25.17 17.85 16.67
C PHE A 242 -26.55 17.28 16.34
N GLU A 243 -27.63 17.87 16.85
CA GLU A 243 -29.01 17.45 16.58
C GLU A 243 -29.34 17.52 15.08
N VAL A 244 -28.98 18.61 14.39
CA VAL A 244 -29.25 18.74 12.95
C VAL A 244 -28.44 17.79 12.06
N TYR A 245 -27.34 17.23 12.59
CA TYR A 245 -26.53 16.19 11.94
C TYR A 245 -27.02 14.77 12.20
N THR A 246 -27.86 14.57 13.21
CA THR A 246 -28.18 13.22 13.73
C THR A 246 -29.67 12.88 13.68
N GLN A 247 -30.51 13.85 13.31
CA GLN A 247 -31.94 13.63 13.11
C GLN A 247 -32.31 13.66 11.63
N PRO A 248 -33.03 12.65 11.11
CA PRO A 248 -33.33 12.54 9.69
C PRO A 248 -34.15 13.75 9.16
N HIS A 249 -35.12 14.23 9.94
CA HIS A 249 -35.96 15.35 9.54
C HIS A 249 -35.16 16.66 9.37
N HIS A 250 -34.06 16.85 10.11
CA HIS A 250 -33.14 17.97 9.93
C HIS A 250 -32.25 17.77 8.71
N LEU A 251 -31.63 16.60 8.55
CA LEU A 251 -30.74 16.30 7.41
C LEU A 251 -31.42 16.49 6.06
N ALA A 252 -32.70 16.11 5.96
CA ALA A 252 -33.51 16.29 4.76
C ALA A 252 -33.56 17.75 4.27
N GLN A 253 -33.38 18.74 5.17
CA GLN A 253 -33.48 20.17 4.84
C GLN A 253 -32.22 20.76 4.21
N TRP A 254 -31.04 20.19 4.49
CA TRP A 254 -29.77 20.86 4.16
C TRP A 254 -28.69 19.96 3.58
N LEU A 255 -28.70 18.65 3.87
CA LEU A 255 -27.61 17.74 3.49
C LEU A 255 -27.69 17.36 2.01
N SER A 256 -27.29 18.29 1.14
CA SER A 256 -27.11 18.09 -0.30
C SER A 256 -26.26 19.21 -0.90
N PRO A 257 -25.44 18.95 -1.94
CA PRO A 257 -24.68 19.99 -2.63
C PRO A 257 -25.58 21.08 -3.21
N GLU A 258 -25.00 22.25 -3.50
CA GLU A 258 -25.72 23.32 -4.20
C GLU A 258 -26.31 22.82 -5.55
N GLY A 259 -27.54 23.23 -5.87
CA GLY A 259 -28.26 22.72 -7.04
C GLY A 259 -28.93 21.35 -6.85
N PHE A 260 -28.66 20.65 -5.74
CA PHE A 260 -29.33 19.39 -5.37
C PHE A 260 -30.34 19.58 -4.24
N HIS A 261 -31.28 18.64 -4.12
CA HIS A 261 -32.20 18.52 -2.98
C HIS A 261 -32.37 17.06 -2.56
N ASN A 262 -32.76 16.81 -1.32
CA ASN A 262 -33.02 15.47 -0.82
C ASN A 262 -34.34 14.92 -1.39
N ILE A 263 -34.31 13.66 -1.82
CA ILE A 263 -35.47 12.88 -2.27
C ILE A 263 -35.73 11.64 -1.40
N HIS A 264 -34.78 11.27 -0.52
CA HIS A 264 -34.91 10.16 0.42
C HIS A 264 -34.04 10.37 1.66
N THR A 265 -34.57 9.97 2.82
CA THR A 265 -33.89 10.03 4.12
C THR A 265 -34.49 8.94 5.01
N ASP A 266 -33.73 7.88 5.29
CA ASP A 266 -34.06 6.79 6.22
C ASP A 266 -32.88 6.57 7.17
N MET A 267 -33.11 6.66 8.48
CA MET A 267 -32.04 6.61 9.48
C MET A 267 -32.40 5.75 10.69
N ASP A 268 -31.54 4.78 10.99
CA ASP A 268 -31.45 4.04 12.26
C ASP A 268 -30.22 4.57 13.02
N PHE A 269 -30.41 5.57 13.89
CA PHE A 269 -29.32 6.25 14.58
C PHE A 269 -28.87 5.50 15.84
N ARG A 270 -27.97 4.54 15.66
CA ARG A 270 -27.25 3.81 16.72
C ARG A 270 -25.95 3.24 16.14
N VAL A 271 -25.01 2.83 16.98
CA VAL A 271 -23.82 2.08 16.52
C VAL A 271 -24.27 0.78 15.84
N GLY A 272 -23.74 0.51 14.65
CA GLY A 272 -24.18 -0.56 13.74
C GLY A 272 -25.51 -0.28 13.03
N GLY A 273 -26.11 0.89 13.26
CA GLY A 273 -27.25 1.41 12.50
C GLY A 273 -26.81 2.06 11.19
N ARG A 274 -27.78 2.56 10.41
CA ARG A 274 -27.54 3.07 9.05
C ARG A 274 -28.22 4.40 8.80
N TYR A 275 -27.69 5.16 7.84
CA TYR A 275 -28.38 6.26 7.19
C TYR A 275 -28.37 6.04 5.68
N HIS A 276 -29.53 5.96 5.04
CA HIS A 276 -29.67 5.83 3.60
C HIS A 276 -30.35 7.09 3.05
N TYR A 277 -29.77 7.66 2.00
CA TYR A 277 -30.23 8.91 1.43
C TYR A 277 -30.14 8.91 -0.09
N GLY A 278 -30.98 9.75 -0.68
CA GLY A 278 -31.01 10.03 -2.11
C GLY A 278 -31.10 11.52 -2.32
N ILE A 279 -30.31 12.03 -3.26
CA ILE A 279 -30.34 13.44 -3.68
C ILE A 279 -30.55 13.53 -5.19
N GLN A 280 -31.27 14.56 -5.62
CA GLN A 280 -31.54 14.83 -7.03
C GLN A 280 -31.03 16.22 -7.41
N GLY A 281 -30.28 16.28 -8.50
CA GLY A 281 -29.70 17.49 -9.07
C GLY A 281 -30.37 17.94 -10.38
N PRO A 282 -29.74 18.86 -11.11
CA PRO A 282 -30.23 19.35 -12.39
C PRO A 282 -30.44 18.22 -13.40
N ALA A 283 -31.39 18.41 -14.32
CA ALA A 283 -31.77 17.42 -15.34
C ALA A 283 -32.22 16.05 -14.78
N GLY A 284 -32.63 15.99 -13.50
CA GLY A 284 -33.15 14.77 -12.88
C GLY A 284 -32.08 13.76 -12.48
N MET A 285 -30.80 14.14 -12.47
CA MET A 285 -29.71 13.26 -12.05
C MET A 285 -29.86 12.90 -10.57
N GLU A 286 -30.00 11.61 -10.29
CA GLU A 286 -30.08 11.10 -8.92
C GLU A 286 -28.75 10.50 -8.47
N MET A 287 -28.42 10.71 -7.19
CA MET A 287 -27.32 10.04 -6.53
C MET A 287 -27.79 9.48 -5.20
N TRP A 288 -27.37 8.26 -4.92
CA TRP A 288 -27.77 7.50 -3.74
C TRP A 288 -26.54 7.12 -2.93
N GLY A 289 -26.63 7.25 -1.61
CA GLY A 289 -25.55 6.96 -0.70
C GLY A 289 -26.06 6.37 0.60
N LYS A 290 -25.19 5.64 1.29
CA LYS A 290 -25.47 5.09 2.61
C LYS A 290 -24.30 5.28 3.55
N GLN A 291 -24.61 5.33 4.83
CA GLN A 291 -23.66 5.37 5.93
C GLN A 291 -23.97 4.26 6.93
N GLU A 292 -22.93 3.66 7.50
CA GLU A 292 -23.01 2.75 8.64
C GLU A 292 -22.29 3.40 9.83
N PHE A 293 -23.00 3.60 10.95
CA PHE A 293 -22.45 4.27 12.12
C PHE A 293 -21.53 3.34 12.91
N LEU A 294 -20.25 3.69 12.98
CA LEU A 294 -19.24 2.94 13.74
C LEU A 294 -19.10 3.44 15.18
N GLN A 295 -19.25 4.75 15.38
CA GLN A 295 -19.13 5.38 16.69
C GLN A 295 -20.00 6.63 16.79
N ILE A 296 -20.63 6.81 17.95
CA ILE A 296 -21.44 7.98 18.28
C ILE A 296 -21.04 8.47 19.68
N ASP A 297 -20.36 9.61 19.74
CA ASP A 297 -20.07 10.34 20.97
C ASP A 297 -20.93 11.61 20.99
N PRO A 298 -22.02 11.67 21.79
CA PRO A 298 -22.98 12.76 21.74
C PRO A 298 -22.33 14.14 21.88
N ASN A 299 -22.65 15.05 20.95
CA ASN A 299 -22.13 16.42 20.89
C ASN A 299 -20.62 16.56 20.66
N GLU A 300 -19.91 15.47 20.36
CA GLU A 300 -18.45 15.49 20.23
C GLU A 300 -18.00 14.90 18.91
N ARG A 301 -18.47 13.69 18.56
CA ARG A 301 -17.94 12.96 17.42
C ARG A 301 -18.93 11.96 16.83
N LEU A 302 -18.89 11.83 15.51
CA LEU A 302 -19.57 10.78 14.74
C LEU A 302 -18.54 10.10 13.83
N VAL A 303 -18.50 8.78 13.83
CA VAL A 303 -17.68 7.98 12.91
C VAL A 303 -18.59 7.05 12.13
N HIS A 304 -18.44 7.02 10.81
CA HIS A 304 -19.21 6.13 9.94
C HIS A 304 -18.41 5.68 8.72
N LEU A 305 -18.76 4.53 8.16
CA LEU A 305 -18.39 4.16 6.80
C LEU A 305 -19.44 4.69 5.85
N GLN A 306 -19.03 5.43 4.82
CA GLN A 306 -19.91 5.87 3.75
C GLN A 306 -19.63 5.08 2.47
N SER A 307 -20.67 4.74 1.72
CA SER A 307 -20.55 4.23 0.35
C SER A 307 -21.62 4.83 -0.56
N PHE A 308 -21.37 4.79 -1.88
CA PHE A 308 -22.46 4.92 -2.84
C PHE A 308 -23.40 3.72 -2.73
N SER A 309 -24.67 3.93 -3.07
CA SER A 309 -25.68 2.88 -3.01
C SER A 309 -26.58 2.88 -4.24
N THR A 310 -27.38 1.83 -4.40
CA THR A 310 -28.57 1.87 -5.26
C THR A 310 -29.74 2.51 -4.50
N ARG A 311 -30.87 2.72 -5.20
CA ARG A 311 -32.14 3.16 -4.59
C ARG A 311 -32.68 2.17 -3.55
N GLU A 312 -32.33 0.89 -3.69
CA GLU A 312 -32.74 -0.20 -2.80
C GLU A 312 -31.77 -0.40 -1.62
N GLY A 313 -30.69 0.39 -1.53
CA GLY A 313 -29.68 0.31 -0.46
C GLY A 313 -28.55 -0.69 -0.70
N GLY A 314 -28.52 -1.34 -1.86
CA GLY A 314 -27.38 -2.15 -2.32
C GLY A 314 -26.13 -1.29 -2.51
N LEU A 315 -24.94 -1.90 -2.54
CA LEU A 315 -23.71 -1.17 -2.84
C LEU A 315 -23.74 -0.64 -4.29
N GLY A 316 -23.44 0.64 -4.47
CA GLY A 316 -23.38 1.31 -5.77
C GLY A 316 -21.97 1.78 -6.10
N ALA A 317 -21.74 2.12 -7.37
CA ALA A 317 -20.52 2.78 -7.83
C ALA A 317 -20.72 4.30 -7.89
N HIS A 318 -19.64 5.06 -7.79
CA HIS A 318 -19.69 6.50 -7.99
C HIS A 318 -20.08 6.81 -9.46
N PRO A 319 -21.09 7.65 -9.72
CA PRO A 319 -21.68 7.82 -11.05
C PRO A 319 -20.72 8.39 -12.11
N MET A 320 -19.74 9.20 -11.68
CA MET A 320 -18.76 9.84 -12.57
C MET A 320 -17.32 9.34 -12.39
N ALA A 321 -17.07 8.42 -11.47
CA ALA A 321 -15.71 8.00 -11.10
C ALA A 321 -15.70 6.50 -10.79
N PRO A 322 -15.67 5.62 -11.81
CA PRO A 322 -15.82 4.17 -11.63
C PRO A 322 -14.80 3.53 -10.68
N THR A 323 -13.63 4.16 -10.55
CA THR A 323 -12.52 3.73 -9.68
C THR A 323 -12.57 4.33 -8.28
N TRP A 324 -13.64 5.05 -7.91
CA TRP A 324 -13.78 5.63 -6.56
C TRP A 324 -13.69 4.56 -5.46
N PRO A 325 -13.05 4.84 -4.31
CA PRO A 325 -13.01 3.93 -3.17
C PRO A 325 -14.40 3.40 -2.79
N LYS A 326 -14.48 2.09 -2.54
CA LYS A 326 -15.74 1.43 -2.20
C LYS A 326 -16.36 1.99 -0.92
N TYR A 327 -15.51 2.27 0.07
CA TYR A 327 -15.90 2.88 1.33
C TYR A 327 -15.04 4.11 1.62
N MET A 328 -15.65 5.08 2.29
CA MET A 328 -14.97 6.20 2.91
C MET A 328 -15.15 6.07 4.42
N HIS A 329 -14.05 6.03 5.17
CA HIS A 329 -14.10 6.19 6.60
C HIS A 329 -14.19 7.68 6.93
N VAL A 330 -15.33 8.09 7.50
CA VAL A 330 -15.64 9.49 7.75
C VAL A 330 -15.75 9.74 9.24
N THR A 331 -15.00 10.74 9.72
CA THR A 331 -15.08 11.25 11.09
C THR A 331 -15.56 12.70 11.06
N THR A 332 -16.62 12.99 11.81
CA THR A 332 -17.10 14.35 12.03
C THR A 332 -16.92 14.71 13.49
N THR A 333 -16.24 15.81 13.80
CA THR A 333 -16.10 16.34 15.17
C THR A 333 -16.84 17.65 15.34
N PHE A 334 -17.28 17.91 16.57
CA PHE A 334 -18.02 19.10 16.97
C PHE A 334 -17.31 19.75 18.16
N GLU A 335 -16.86 20.98 18.01
CA GLU A 335 -16.07 21.70 19.01
C GLU A 335 -16.65 23.09 19.27
N ASP A 336 -16.77 23.48 20.54
CA ASP A 336 -17.16 24.86 20.87
C ASP A 336 -16.03 25.83 20.51
N VAL A 337 -16.36 26.91 19.80
CA VAL A 337 -15.46 28.03 19.51
C VAL A 337 -15.93 29.24 20.32
N PRO A 338 -15.19 29.64 21.37
CA PRO A 338 -15.62 30.70 22.29
C PRO A 338 -16.03 31.99 21.57
N GLY A 339 -17.27 32.43 21.80
CA GLY A 339 -17.82 33.66 21.23
C GLY A 339 -18.28 33.57 19.76
N GLU A 340 -18.04 32.45 19.07
CA GLU A 340 -18.37 32.29 17.65
C GLU A 340 -19.47 31.26 17.40
N GLY A 341 -19.40 30.09 18.03
CA GLY A 341 -20.36 29.01 17.81
C GLY A 341 -19.73 27.63 17.88
N THR A 342 -20.07 26.74 16.95
CA THR A 342 -19.57 25.36 16.90
C THR A 342 -18.75 25.13 15.64
N ARG A 343 -17.50 24.69 15.76
CA ARG A 343 -16.71 24.19 14.64
C ARG A 343 -17.13 22.76 14.35
N VAL A 344 -17.47 22.50 13.09
CA VAL A 344 -17.60 21.14 12.57
C VAL A 344 -16.40 20.88 11.68
N THR A 345 -15.70 19.78 11.94
CA THR A 345 -14.61 19.29 11.10
C THR A 345 -14.99 17.92 10.59
N ILE A 346 -14.92 17.73 9.26
CA ILE A 346 -15.20 16.45 8.62
C ILE A 346 -13.91 15.95 7.97
N THR A 347 -13.52 14.73 8.33
CA THR A 347 -12.31 14.04 7.87
C THR A 347 -12.70 12.79 7.12
N TRP A 348 -12.20 12.63 5.89
CA TRP A 348 -12.49 11.50 5.00
C TRP A 348 -11.20 10.79 4.64
N VAL A 349 -11.22 9.46 4.77
CA VAL A 349 -10.10 8.59 4.41
C VAL A 349 -10.64 7.43 3.56
N PRO A 350 -10.08 7.15 2.37
CA PRO A 350 -10.42 5.95 1.62
C PRO A 350 -10.29 4.69 2.47
N HIS A 351 -11.26 3.78 2.36
CA HIS A 351 -11.29 2.53 3.11
C HIS A 351 -11.59 1.36 2.16
N GLU A 352 -10.87 0.24 2.35
CA GLU A 352 -10.86 -0.89 1.41
C GLU A 352 -10.63 -0.44 -0.05
N SER A 353 -9.59 0.37 -0.28
CA SER A 353 -9.24 0.91 -1.59
C SER A 353 -7.85 0.48 -2.04
N ASP A 354 -7.69 0.32 -3.36
CA ASP A 354 -6.41 0.10 -4.01
C ASP A 354 -5.74 1.44 -4.40
N ASP A 355 -4.54 1.35 -4.99
CA ASP A 355 -3.76 2.50 -5.47
C ASP A 355 -4.57 3.39 -6.44
N ILE A 356 -5.36 2.78 -7.32
CA ILE A 356 -6.13 3.50 -8.34
C ILE A 356 -7.27 4.27 -7.67
N GLY A 357 -7.93 3.67 -6.67
CA GLY A 357 -8.94 4.34 -5.87
C GLY A 357 -8.38 5.48 -5.04
N HIS A 358 -7.19 5.34 -4.45
CA HIS A 358 -6.52 6.45 -3.77
C HIS A 358 -6.22 7.62 -4.70
N GLN A 359 -5.67 7.35 -5.90
CA GLN A 359 -5.42 8.39 -6.90
C GLN A 359 -6.71 9.08 -7.38
N THR A 360 -7.78 8.30 -7.55
CA THR A 360 -9.10 8.82 -7.95
C THR A 360 -9.66 9.75 -6.85
N PHE A 361 -9.53 9.35 -5.58
CA PHE A 361 -9.92 10.17 -4.44
C PHE A 361 -9.10 11.47 -4.36
N ASP A 362 -7.78 11.37 -4.51
CA ASP A 362 -6.89 12.54 -4.45
C ASP A 362 -7.18 13.55 -5.56
N ALA A 363 -7.44 13.06 -6.78
CA ALA A 363 -7.80 13.91 -7.91
C ALA A 363 -9.14 14.64 -7.72
N ALA A 364 -10.05 14.11 -6.90
CA ALA A 364 -11.37 14.69 -6.66
C ALA A 364 -11.40 15.78 -5.58
N ARG A 365 -10.34 15.96 -4.80
CA ARG A 365 -10.30 16.89 -3.66
C ARG A 365 -10.80 18.30 -3.98
N PRO A 366 -10.39 18.97 -5.07
CA PRO A 366 -10.88 20.31 -5.37
C PRO A 366 -12.40 20.34 -5.58
N GLY A 367 -12.96 19.30 -6.21
CA GLY A 367 -14.41 19.17 -6.40
C GLY A 367 -15.16 18.91 -5.10
N MET A 368 -14.57 18.14 -4.18
CA MET A 368 -15.12 17.92 -2.84
C MET A 368 -15.17 19.22 -2.03
N GLU A 369 -14.12 20.05 -2.07
CA GLU A 369 -14.11 21.35 -1.38
C GLU A 369 -15.25 22.25 -1.84
N VAL A 370 -15.45 22.35 -3.16
CA VAL A 370 -16.56 23.14 -3.74
C VAL A 370 -17.92 22.58 -3.34
N GLY A 371 -18.11 21.26 -3.44
CA GLY A 371 -19.38 20.59 -3.10
C GLY A 371 -19.77 20.77 -1.62
N PHE A 372 -18.81 20.63 -0.71
CA PHE A 372 -19.04 20.87 0.72
C PHE A 372 -19.23 22.35 1.03
N GLY A 373 -18.53 23.25 0.33
CA GLY A 373 -18.73 24.69 0.46
C GLY A 373 -20.20 25.09 0.29
N GLY A 374 -20.85 24.62 -0.78
CA GLY A 374 -22.28 24.84 -1.02
C GLY A 374 -23.19 24.16 0.00
N THR A 375 -22.86 22.94 0.44
CA THR A 375 -23.62 22.22 1.48
C THR A 375 -23.61 22.97 2.81
N PHE A 376 -22.45 23.51 3.21
CA PHE A 376 -22.30 24.29 4.43
C PHE A 376 -23.05 25.62 4.40
N VAL A 377 -23.18 26.26 3.23
CA VAL A 377 -24.03 27.45 3.08
C VAL A 377 -25.50 27.12 3.38
N LYS A 378 -26.00 25.96 2.92
CA LYS A 378 -27.37 25.52 3.25
C LYS A 378 -27.55 25.27 4.75
N LEU A 379 -26.56 24.65 5.39
CA LEU A 379 -26.60 24.41 6.83
C LEU A 379 -26.61 25.71 7.63
N ASP A 380 -25.81 26.71 7.25
CA ASP A 380 -25.85 28.05 7.86
C ASP A 380 -27.26 28.67 7.77
N ALA A 381 -27.86 28.67 6.58
CA ALA A 381 -29.20 29.19 6.38
C ALA A 381 -30.27 28.42 7.18
N TYR A 382 -30.11 27.10 7.32
CA TYR A 382 -31.01 26.26 8.09
C TYR A 382 -30.91 26.53 9.61
N LEU A 383 -29.68 26.62 10.13
CA LEU A 383 -29.45 26.94 11.54
C LEU A 383 -29.95 28.34 11.91
N GLN A 384 -29.87 29.32 11.01
CA GLN A 384 -30.46 30.64 11.22
C GLN A 384 -31.99 30.56 11.35
N LYS A 385 -32.66 29.76 10.52
CA LYS A 385 -34.11 29.57 10.58
C LYS A 385 -34.58 28.88 11.86
N LEU A 386 -33.80 27.93 12.38
CA LEU A 386 -34.12 27.23 13.63
C LEU A 386 -33.96 28.10 14.88
N GLN A 387 -33.24 29.23 14.76
CA GLN A 387 -32.92 30.14 15.87
C GLN A 387 -33.66 31.48 15.77
N ALA A 388 -34.42 31.71 14.69
CA ALA A 388 -35.30 32.86 14.49
C ALA A 388 -36.69 32.58 15.09
#